data_AF-A0A3B9BTE3-F1
#
_entry.id   AF-A0A3B9BTE3-F1
#
_cell.length_a   1.000
_cell.length_b   1.000
_cell.length_c   1.000
_cell.angle_alpha   90.00
_cell.angle_beta   90.00
_cell.angle_gamma   90.00
#
_symmetry.space_group_name_H-M   'P 1'
#
loop_
_entity.id
_entity.type
_entity.pdbx_description
1 polymer ?
#
loop_
_entity_poly.entity_id
_entity_poly.type
_entity_poly.pdbx_seq_one_letter_code
_entity_poly.pdbx_strand_id
1 'polypeptide(L)'
;MPKSNPHRPFSPHPDMVERCPEVSGNKINGLGEVNVRRPKVVFWALNPDDIAYGDVQKWFYTVQPDSAVMREERAKRQVVLDAVLPDVHSVITEQSGKDWTVLLERFVEAGECEMVGVTALRDEWVFEGQEVLFSNIIVLGFQHDYDEIKYAPDFRAGVEVVRQYGRAAAASKKITGWLREEGWDAEAATGPMAGKILMIPPALECGFGELGKHGSLINPEFGSSFRLSAVLTNAPFAPTQKRAFGVDDFCTKCRICEDACPPMAINPDKKTVRGEERWYVDFDKCIPYFAENSGCAICIAECPWSRPGLGFNLAAKLAKRADRKPC
;
A
#
# COMPACT_ATOMS: atom_id res chain seq x y z
N MET A 1 -20.48 -20.53 -15.01
CA MET A 1 -20.87 -19.18 -15.48
C MET A 1 -20.09 -18.16 -14.68
N PRO A 2 -19.58 -17.07 -15.29
CA PRO A 2 -19.02 -15.96 -14.53
C PRO A 2 -20.06 -15.50 -13.51
N LYS A 3 -19.68 -15.27 -12.25
CA LYS A 3 -20.60 -14.67 -11.28
C LYS A 3 -21.07 -13.33 -11.84
N SER A 4 -22.36 -13.01 -11.75
CA SER A 4 -22.84 -11.68 -12.11
C SER A 4 -22.17 -10.65 -11.20
N ASN A 5 -21.56 -9.62 -11.78
CA ASN A 5 -21.00 -8.53 -11.02
C ASN A 5 -22.12 -7.53 -10.71
N PRO A 6 -22.52 -7.33 -9.43
CA PRO A 6 -23.66 -6.48 -9.07
C PRO A 6 -23.40 -4.99 -9.33
N HIS A 7 -22.14 -4.60 -9.58
CA HIS A 7 -21.73 -3.23 -9.86
C HIS A 7 -21.48 -2.99 -11.36
N ARG A 8 -21.87 -3.93 -12.24
CA ARG A 8 -21.79 -3.77 -13.69
C ARG A 8 -23.20 -3.72 -14.33
N PRO A 9 -23.40 -2.92 -15.40
CA PRO A 9 -22.43 -1.98 -15.99
C PRO A 9 -22.15 -0.79 -15.05
N PHE A 10 -20.95 -0.22 -15.16
CA PHE A 10 -20.57 0.99 -14.43
C PHE A 10 -20.38 2.15 -15.41
N SER A 11 -21.00 3.29 -15.09
CA SER A 11 -20.77 4.57 -15.73
C SER A 11 -20.47 5.58 -14.63
N PRO A 12 -19.35 6.32 -14.70
CA PRO A 12 -19.01 7.31 -13.70
C PRO A 12 -20.07 8.39 -13.51
N HIS A 13 -20.16 8.93 -12.30
CA HIS A 13 -21.00 10.08 -11.99
C HIS A 13 -20.55 11.31 -12.79
N PRO A 14 -21.47 12.10 -13.39
CA PRO A 14 -21.10 13.28 -14.17
C PRO A 14 -20.17 14.26 -13.44
N ASP A 15 -20.45 14.58 -12.17
CA ASP A 15 -19.59 15.44 -11.34
C ASP A 15 -18.16 14.90 -11.17
N MET A 16 -17.97 13.58 -11.16
CA MET A 16 -16.63 12.96 -11.13
C MET A 16 -15.93 13.24 -12.45
N VAL A 17 -16.63 13.04 -13.57
CA VAL A 17 -16.09 13.20 -14.93
C VAL A 17 -15.66 14.64 -15.17
N GLU A 18 -16.48 15.61 -14.75
CA GLU A 18 -16.17 17.04 -14.86
C GLU A 18 -14.88 17.44 -14.14
N ARG A 19 -14.53 16.74 -13.05
CA ARG A 19 -13.33 17.00 -12.24
C ARG A 19 -12.09 16.29 -12.72
N CYS A 20 -12.24 15.31 -13.62
CA CYS A 20 -11.09 14.61 -14.17
C CYS A 20 -10.30 15.55 -15.08
N PRO A 21 -8.98 15.66 -14.89
CA PRO A 21 -8.16 16.51 -15.75
C PRO A 21 -8.04 15.92 -17.15
N GLU A 22 -7.64 16.74 -18.12
CA GLU A 22 -7.32 16.26 -19.48
C GLU A 22 -6.11 15.31 -19.50
N VAL A 23 -5.18 15.48 -18.57
CA VAL A 23 -4.00 14.61 -18.47
C VAL A 23 -4.34 13.27 -17.84
N SER A 24 -4.05 12.19 -18.56
CA SER A 24 -4.17 10.82 -18.07
C SER A 24 -3.28 10.56 -16.85
N GLY A 25 -3.86 10.00 -15.78
CA GLY A 25 -3.12 9.53 -14.61
C GLY A 25 -2.24 8.32 -14.94
N ASN A 26 -2.61 7.52 -15.94
CA ASN A 26 -1.72 6.50 -16.50
C ASN A 26 -0.42 7.11 -17.06
N LYS A 27 -0.52 8.25 -17.76
CA LYS A 27 0.64 8.98 -18.25
C LYS A 27 1.49 9.53 -17.11
N ILE A 28 0.88 10.12 -16.07
CA ILE A 28 1.62 10.61 -14.89
C ILE A 28 2.35 9.46 -14.19
N ASN A 29 1.69 8.31 -14.04
CA ASN A 29 2.27 7.07 -13.51
C ASN A 29 3.42 6.52 -14.37
N GLY A 30 3.56 6.95 -15.62
CA GLY A 30 4.60 6.49 -16.55
C GLY A 30 4.29 5.18 -17.23
N LEU A 31 3.00 4.88 -17.46
CA LEU A 31 2.58 3.74 -18.27
C LEU A 31 3.16 3.85 -19.69
N GLY A 32 3.84 2.79 -20.13
CA GLY A 32 4.51 2.72 -21.44
C GLY A 32 5.90 3.33 -21.49
N GLU A 33 6.37 3.97 -20.41
CA GLU A 33 7.72 4.51 -20.36
C GLU A 33 8.75 3.39 -20.12
N VAL A 34 9.77 3.31 -20.97
CA VAL A 34 10.82 2.29 -20.91
C VAL A 34 12.02 2.67 -20.04
N ASN A 35 12.15 3.94 -19.68
CA ASN A 35 13.24 4.43 -18.84
C ASN A 35 12.79 4.49 -17.38
N VAL A 36 13.70 4.11 -16.49
CA VAL A 36 13.50 4.28 -15.04
C VAL A 36 13.53 5.77 -14.71
N ARG A 37 12.54 6.22 -13.94
CA ARG A 37 12.50 7.56 -13.35
C ARG A 37 11.73 7.54 -12.03
N ARG A 38 11.93 8.59 -11.23
CA ARG A 38 11.13 8.83 -10.03
C ARG A 38 9.63 8.92 -10.35
N PRO A 39 8.77 8.43 -9.45
CA PRO A 39 7.32 8.56 -9.57
C PRO A 39 6.88 10.01 -9.38
N LYS A 40 5.75 10.36 -10.02
CA LYS A 40 5.02 11.59 -9.73
C LYS A 40 3.77 11.24 -8.92
N VAL A 41 3.35 12.14 -8.04
CA VAL A 41 2.12 11.97 -7.28
C VAL A 41 0.93 12.16 -8.22
N VAL A 42 0.14 11.11 -8.44
CA VAL A 42 -1.10 11.19 -9.22
C VAL A 42 -2.28 11.53 -8.32
N PHE A 43 -2.32 10.95 -7.12
CA PHE A 43 -3.43 11.04 -6.18
C PHE A 43 -2.89 10.92 -4.75
N TRP A 44 -3.68 11.37 -3.77
CA TRP A 44 -3.31 11.46 -2.35
C TRP A 44 -2.21 12.44 -2.02
N ALA A 45 -2.09 13.55 -2.76
CA ALA A 45 -1.15 14.61 -2.42
C ALA A 45 -1.51 15.26 -1.08
N LEU A 46 -0.51 15.60 -0.26
CA LEU A 46 -0.69 16.31 1.01
C LEU A 46 -1.48 17.60 0.81
N ASN A 47 -1.14 18.37 -0.23
CA ASN A 47 -1.96 19.45 -0.74
C ASN A 47 -2.57 19.02 -2.10
N PRO A 48 -3.91 18.87 -2.19
CA PRO A 48 -4.56 18.50 -3.43
C PRO A 48 -4.31 19.51 -4.58
N ASP A 49 -4.07 20.79 -4.29
CA ASP A 49 -3.84 21.81 -5.32
C ASP A 49 -2.52 21.62 -6.09
N ASP A 50 -1.61 20.78 -5.59
CA ASP A 50 -0.30 20.54 -6.19
C ASP A 50 -0.33 19.46 -7.30
N ILE A 51 -1.48 18.80 -7.54
CA ILE A 51 -1.59 17.67 -8.47
C ILE A 51 -2.76 17.82 -9.44
N ALA A 52 -2.62 17.22 -10.62
CA ALA A 52 -3.63 17.29 -11.69
C ALA A 52 -5.00 16.69 -11.27
N TYR A 53 -5.01 15.63 -10.47
CA TYR A 53 -6.26 15.01 -9.96
C TYR A 53 -6.70 15.62 -8.61
N GLY A 54 -6.23 16.82 -8.27
CA GLY A 54 -6.56 17.51 -7.02
C GLY A 54 -8.05 17.67 -6.79
N ASP A 55 -8.81 18.03 -7.82
CA ASP A 55 -10.26 18.23 -7.70
C ASP A 55 -11.03 16.91 -7.53
N VAL A 56 -10.56 15.82 -8.13
CA VAL A 56 -11.06 14.47 -7.85
C VAL A 56 -10.77 14.08 -6.40
N GLN A 57 -9.59 14.40 -5.88
CA GLN A 57 -9.22 14.10 -4.49
C GLN A 57 -10.06 14.90 -3.49
N LYS A 58 -10.31 16.19 -3.74
CA LYS A 58 -11.21 17.01 -2.90
C LYS A 58 -12.63 16.43 -2.91
N TRP A 59 -13.13 16.09 -4.10
CA TRP A 59 -14.48 15.55 -4.28
C TRP A 59 -14.67 14.18 -3.62
N PHE A 60 -13.65 13.32 -3.61
CA PHE A 60 -13.66 12.06 -2.86
C PHE A 60 -14.08 12.25 -1.40
N TYR A 61 -13.71 13.35 -0.76
CA TYR A 61 -14.11 13.63 0.63
C TYR A 61 -15.53 14.19 0.75
N THR A 62 -16.08 14.81 -0.30
CA THR A 62 -17.41 15.42 -0.27
C THR A 62 -18.54 14.42 -0.53
N VAL A 63 -18.24 13.31 -1.22
CA VAL A 63 -19.25 12.29 -1.57
C VAL A 63 -19.35 11.13 -0.58
N GLN A 64 -18.61 11.22 0.53
CA GLN A 64 -18.69 10.20 1.56
C GLN A 64 -19.95 10.37 2.40
N PRO A 65 -20.63 9.26 2.76
CA PRO A 65 -21.70 9.28 3.73
C PRO A 65 -21.28 9.97 5.04
N ASP A 66 -22.19 10.73 5.63
CA ASP A 66 -21.95 11.23 6.98
C ASP A 66 -21.96 10.06 7.98
N SER A 67 -20.93 9.95 8.80
CA SER A 67 -20.77 8.82 9.71
C SER A 67 -20.04 9.22 10.98
N ALA A 68 -20.69 9.00 12.12
CA ALA A 68 -20.10 9.19 13.43
C ALA A 68 -18.87 8.29 13.63
N VAL A 69 -18.96 7.02 13.23
CA VAL A 69 -17.85 6.06 13.32
C VAL A 69 -16.67 6.53 12.48
N MET A 70 -16.92 7.04 11.26
CA MET A 70 -15.83 7.53 10.42
C MET A 70 -15.14 8.76 11.03
N ARG A 71 -15.92 9.70 11.56
CA ARG A 71 -15.39 10.88 12.26
C ARG A 71 -14.56 10.49 13.48
N GLU A 72 -15.01 9.51 14.25
CA GLU A 72 -14.30 9.00 15.42
C GLU A 72 -12.93 8.40 15.04
N GLU A 73 -12.90 7.52 14.03
CA GLU A 73 -11.64 6.91 13.58
C GLU A 73 -10.66 7.95 12.99
N ARG A 74 -11.17 8.97 12.28
CA ARG A 74 -10.35 10.10 11.82
C ARG A 74 -9.81 10.93 12.98
N ALA A 75 -10.64 11.20 13.99
CA ALA A 75 -10.22 11.95 15.17
C ALA A 75 -9.13 11.21 15.95
N LYS A 76 -9.27 9.88 16.16
CA LYS A 76 -8.24 9.03 16.77
C LYS A 76 -6.91 9.14 16.00
N ARG A 77 -6.97 9.04 14.67
CA ARG A 77 -5.78 9.17 13.81
C ARG A 77 -5.18 10.58 13.87
N GLN A 78 -6.01 11.63 13.95
CA GLN A 78 -5.53 13.01 14.02
C GLN A 78 -4.72 13.26 15.30
N VAL A 79 -5.17 12.75 16.45
CA VAL A 79 -4.41 12.82 17.71
C VAL A 79 -3.01 12.23 17.55
N VAL A 80 -2.90 11.09 16.86
CA VAL A 80 -1.61 10.45 16.58
C VAL A 80 -0.76 11.32 15.65
N LEU A 81 -1.34 11.90 14.59
CA LEU A 81 -0.62 12.77 13.66
C LEU A 81 -0.08 14.02 14.33
N ASP A 82 -0.84 14.62 15.24
CA ASP A 82 -0.47 15.86 15.95
C ASP A 82 0.53 15.63 17.09
N ALA A 83 0.70 14.39 17.56
CA ALA A 83 1.63 14.08 18.63
C ALA A 83 3.08 14.47 18.28
N VAL A 84 3.74 15.24 19.14
CA VAL A 84 5.13 15.64 18.93
C VAL A 84 6.05 14.43 19.15
N LEU A 85 6.98 14.21 18.22
CA LEU A 85 8.01 13.19 18.36
C LEU A 85 9.16 13.73 19.25
N PRO A 86 9.85 12.87 20.01
CA PRO A 86 11.03 13.31 20.74
C PRO A 86 12.10 13.86 19.81
N ASP A 87 12.95 14.74 20.35
CA ASP A 87 14.17 15.17 19.68
C ASP A 87 15.15 14.00 19.55
N VAL A 88 16.07 14.09 18.59
CA VAL A 88 17.14 13.09 18.45
C VAL A 88 18.05 13.19 19.67
N HIS A 89 18.19 12.09 20.40
CA HIS A 89 19.06 12.00 21.55
C HIS A 89 20.52 12.20 21.15
N SER A 90 21.29 12.91 21.98
CA SER A 90 22.67 13.29 21.63
C SER A 90 23.67 12.12 21.73
N VAL A 91 23.33 11.08 22.47
CA VAL A 91 24.10 9.83 22.56
C VAL A 91 23.48 8.80 21.64
N ILE A 92 24.29 8.29 20.72
CA ILE A 92 23.91 7.23 19.78
C ILE A 92 24.11 5.87 20.45
N THR A 93 23.07 5.05 20.45
CA THR A 93 23.19 3.64 20.81
C THR A 93 23.79 2.88 19.63
N GLU A 94 24.99 2.36 19.83
CA GLU A 94 25.67 1.52 18.84
C GLU A 94 25.28 0.05 19.00
N GLN A 95 24.84 -0.57 17.91
CA GLN A 95 24.58 -2.02 17.83
C GLN A 95 24.90 -2.52 16.42
N SER A 96 25.10 -3.82 16.29
CA SER A 96 25.24 -4.41 14.95
C SER A 96 23.92 -4.27 14.19
N GLY A 97 23.99 -4.20 12.86
CA GLY A 97 22.78 -4.07 12.05
C GLY A 97 21.82 -5.25 12.19
N LYS A 98 22.34 -6.44 12.49
CA LYS A 98 21.50 -7.62 12.76
C LYS A 98 20.72 -7.45 14.06
N ASP A 99 21.37 -6.95 15.11
CA ASP A 99 20.72 -6.73 16.40
C ASP A 99 19.65 -5.65 16.29
N TRP A 100 19.95 -4.55 15.57
CA TRP A 100 18.94 -3.54 15.23
C TRP A 100 17.72 -4.14 14.54
N THR A 101 17.91 -4.95 13.51
CA THR A 101 16.79 -5.57 12.79
C THR A 101 15.98 -6.51 13.68
N VAL A 102 16.65 -7.29 14.55
CA VAL A 102 15.96 -8.16 15.52
C VAL A 102 15.13 -7.34 16.52
N LEU A 103 15.60 -6.16 16.95
CA LEU A 103 14.84 -5.30 17.87
C LEU A 103 13.51 -4.81 17.28
N LEU A 104 13.31 -4.84 15.95
CA LEU A 104 12.03 -4.47 15.37
C LEU A 104 10.92 -5.49 15.66
N GLU A 105 11.27 -6.76 15.90
CA GLU A 105 10.28 -7.81 16.18
C GLU A 105 9.46 -7.54 17.43
N ARG A 106 10.00 -6.79 18.40
CA ARG A 106 9.26 -6.38 19.60
C ARG A 106 7.98 -5.59 19.28
N PHE A 107 7.95 -4.87 18.15
CA PHE A 107 6.77 -4.12 17.71
C PHE A 107 5.72 -5.05 17.10
N VAL A 108 6.15 -6.13 16.45
CA VAL A 108 5.26 -7.20 15.97
C VAL A 108 4.70 -7.99 17.16
N GLU A 109 5.56 -8.40 18.10
CA GLU A 109 5.17 -9.12 19.33
C GLU A 109 4.21 -8.31 20.21
N ALA A 110 4.36 -6.98 20.24
CA ALA A 110 3.44 -6.07 20.93
C ALA A 110 2.12 -5.83 20.18
N GLY A 111 1.93 -6.37 18.97
CA GLY A 111 0.72 -6.22 18.16
C GLY A 111 0.58 -4.85 17.47
N GLU A 112 1.65 -4.07 17.39
CA GLU A 112 1.63 -2.74 16.75
C GLU A 112 1.44 -2.85 15.23
N CYS A 113 1.96 -3.91 14.63
CA CYS A 113 1.85 -4.24 13.20
C CYS A 113 2.01 -5.75 13.00
N GLU A 114 1.59 -6.29 11.85
CA GLU A 114 1.70 -7.72 11.56
C GLU A 114 3.07 -8.12 10.99
N MET A 115 3.82 -7.16 10.44
CA MET A 115 5.13 -7.41 9.86
C MET A 115 5.96 -6.13 9.80
N VAL A 116 7.27 -6.28 10.02
CA VAL A 116 8.30 -5.25 9.82
C VAL A 116 9.36 -5.77 8.87
N GLY A 117 10.01 -4.88 8.13
CA GLY A 117 11.21 -5.24 7.38
C GLY A 117 11.98 -4.02 6.90
N VAL A 118 13.28 -4.17 6.70
CA VAL A 118 14.19 -3.07 6.39
C VAL A 118 14.92 -3.32 5.07
N THR A 119 15.10 -2.26 4.30
CA THR A 119 15.94 -2.29 3.11
C THR A 119 16.63 -0.94 2.93
N ALA A 120 17.70 -0.92 2.14
CA ALA A 120 18.33 0.34 1.75
C ALA A 120 17.34 1.15 0.91
N LEU A 121 17.21 2.44 1.22
CA LEU A 121 16.39 3.36 0.44
C LEU A 121 17.01 3.54 -0.94
N ARG A 122 16.18 3.50 -1.98
CA ARG A 122 16.60 3.78 -3.35
C ARG A 122 15.90 5.02 -3.88
N ASP A 123 16.64 5.75 -4.72
CA ASP A 123 16.23 7.05 -5.24
C ASP A 123 14.96 6.97 -6.09
N GLU A 124 14.81 5.89 -6.86
CA GLU A 124 13.67 5.66 -7.74
C GLU A 124 12.34 5.44 -7.01
N TRP A 125 12.36 5.29 -5.68
CA TRP A 125 11.16 5.20 -4.85
C TRP A 125 10.70 6.55 -4.30
N VAL A 126 11.58 7.56 -4.33
CA VAL A 126 11.30 8.91 -3.83
C VAL A 126 10.48 9.65 -4.88
N PHE A 127 9.39 10.31 -4.46
CA PHE A 127 8.58 11.12 -5.38
C PHE A 127 9.40 12.28 -5.95
N GLU A 128 9.14 12.62 -7.22
CA GLU A 128 9.73 13.78 -7.87
C GLU A 128 9.43 15.06 -7.07
N GLY A 129 10.44 15.92 -6.91
CA GLY A 129 10.35 17.13 -6.07
C GLY A 129 10.54 16.89 -4.57
N GLN A 130 10.72 15.65 -4.12
CA GLN A 130 11.05 15.34 -2.74
C GLN A 130 12.55 15.09 -2.56
N GLU A 131 13.07 15.54 -1.41
CA GLU A 131 14.43 15.27 -0.97
C GLU A 131 14.41 14.38 0.28
N VAL A 132 15.21 13.32 0.25
CA VAL A 132 15.34 12.36 1.35
C VAL A 132 16.83 12.14 1.62
N LEU A 133 17.27 12.40 2.85
CA LEU A 133 18.67 12.27 3.28
C LEU A 133 18.88 11.04 4.19
N PHE A 134 18.01 10.04 4.04
CA PHE A 134 18.04 8.80 4.81
C PHE A 134 18.55 7.64 3.95
N SER A 135 19.35 6.75 4.54
CA SER A 135 19.92 5.59 3.84
C SER A 135 19.04 4.36 3.87
N ASN A 136 18.17 4.23 4.87
CA ASN A 136 17.33 3.04 5.09
C ASN A 136 15.85 3.40 5.17
N ILE A 137 15.03 2.42 4.81
CA ILE A 137 13.58 2.45 4.99
C ILE A 137 13.12 1.19 5.72
N ILE A 138 12.43 1.39 6.83
CA ILE A 138 11.69 0.35 7.57
C ILE A 138 10.26 0.39 7.04
N VAL A 139 9.72 -0.74 6.63
CA VAL A 139 8.34 -0.89 6.16
C VAL A 139 7.55 -1.67 7.21
N LEU A 140 6.31 -1.27 7.44
CA LEU A 140 5.39 -1.92 8.36
C LEU A 140 4.10 -2.35 7.65
N GLY A 141 3.51 -3.48 8.03
CA GLY A 141 2.27 -4.02 7.47
C GLY A 141 1.10 -4.02 8.47
N PHE A 142 -0.09 -3.67 7.97
CA PHE A 142 -1.33 -3.55 8.76
C PHE A 142 -2.47 -4.30 8.08
N GLN A 143 -2.71 -5.54 8.49
CA GLN A 143 -3.77 -6.40 7.96
C GLN A 143 -5.15 -5.78 8.25
N HIS A 144 -6.01 -5.71 7.23
CA HIS A 144 -7.42 -5.39 7.47
C HIS A 144 -8.13 -6.58 8.10
N ASP A 145 -9.10 -6.30 8.96
CA ASP A 145 -10.08 -7.30 9.38
C ASP A 145 -10.87 -7.78 8.15
N TYR A 146 -10.76 -9.09 7.85
CA TYR A 146 -11.45 -9.68 6.72
C TYR A 146 -12.97 -9.58 6.84
N ASP A 147 -13.51 -9.65 8.07
CA ASP A 147 -14.94 -9.56 8.31
C ASP A 147 -15.48 -8.15 8.05
N GLU A 148 -14.63 -7.14 8.02
CA GLU A 148 -15.00 -5.78 7.65
C GLU A 148 -14.71 -5.49 6.17
N ILE A 149 -13.52 -5.83 5.67
CA ILE A 149 -13.11 -5.48 4.31
C ILE A 149 -13.86 -6.25 3.22
N LYS A 150 -14.43 -7.43 3.54
CA LYS A 150 -15.23 -8.23 2.60
C LYS A 150 -16.51 -7.52 2.12
N TYR A 151 -16.92 -6.43 2.80
CA TYR A 151 -18.04 -5.60 2.39
C TYR A 151 -17.67 -4.56 1.32
N ALA A 152 -16.41 -4.51 0.86
CA ALA A 152 -16.02 -3.64 -0.23
C ALA A 152 -16.95 -3.81 -1.44
N PRO A 153 -17.49 -2.72 -2.02
CA PRO A 153 -17.06 -1.33 -1.86
C PRO A 153 -17.89 -0.51 -0.86
N ASP A 154 -18.72 -1.14 -0.03
CA ASP A 154 -19.60 -0.45 0.92
C ASP A 154 -18.79 0.41 1.91
N PHE A 155 -19.42 1.47 2.41
CA PHE A 155 -18.81 2.40 3.35
C PHE A 155 -18.22 1.73 4.61
N ARG A 156 -18.78 0.59 5.03
CA ARG A 156 -18.25 -0.25 6.12
C ARG A 156 -16.79 -0.64 5.89
N ALA A 157 -16.45 -1.08 4.68
CA ALA A 157 -15.06 -1.41 4.32
C ALA A 157 -14.16 -0.16 4.33
N GLY A 158 -14.69 1.00 3.93
CA GLY A 158 -13.98 2.29 4.02
C GLY A 158 -13.59 2.67 5.45
N VAL A 159 -14.44 2.40 6.44
CA VAL A 159 -14.11 2.62 7.86
C VAL A 159 -12.93 1.75 8.29
N GLU A 160 -12.93 0.48 7.90
CA GLU A 160 -11.83 -0.44 8.20
C GLU A 160 -10.50 0.03 7.61
N VAL A 161 -10.51 0.55 6.38
CA VAL A 161 -9.31 1.13 5.76
C VAL A 161 -8.74 2.28 6.61
N VAL A 162 -9.57 3.15 7.16
CA VAL A 162 -9.09 4.26 7.99
C VAL A 162 -8.61 3.80 9.37
N ARG A 163 -9.23 2.78 9.97
CA ARG A 163 -8.70 2.16 11.20
C ARG A 163 -7.26 1.69 11.00
N GLN A 164 -7.00 0.99 9.89
CA GLN A 164 -5.65 0.50 9.59
C GLN A 164 -4.67 1.65 9.31
N TYR A 165 -5.10 2.75 8.68
CA TYR A 165 -4.25 3.95 8.58
C TYR A 165 -4.01 4.64 9.94
N GLY A 166 -4.91 4.50 10.91
CA GLY A 166 -4.69 4.91 12.29
C GLY A 166 -3.57 4.11 12.96
N ARG A 167 -3.65 2.78 12.87
CA ARG A 167 -2.57 1.87 13.33
C ARG A 167 -1.25 2.16 12.63
N ALA A 168 -1.29 2.35 11.30
CA ALA A 168 -0.12 2.64 10.49
C ALA A 168 0.61 3.91 10.92
N ALA A 169 -0.15 4.98 11.22
CA ALA A 169 0.39 6.21 11.76
C ALA A 169 0.98 6.03 13.17
N ALA A 170 0.29 5.31 14.05
CA ALA A 170 0.72 5.10 15.43
C ALA A 170 2.03 4.31 15.50
N ALA A 171 2.10 3.17 14.82
CA ALA A 171 3.27 2.31 14.84
C ALA A 171 4.50 2.98 14.20
N SER A 172 4.35 3.63 13.04
CA SER A 172 5.46 4.34 12.39
C SER A 172 5.99 5.50 13.24
N LYS A 173 5.11 6.28 13.89
CA LYS A 173 5.54 7.33 14.83
C LYS A 173 6.19 6.77 16.10
N LYS A 174 5.68 5.66 16.63
CA LYS A 174 6.28 4.98 17.79
C LYS A 174 7.69 4.47 17.50
N ILE A 175 7.90 3.82 16.36
CA ILE A 175 9.24 3.38 15.92
C ILE A 175 10.15 4.59 15.69
N THR A 176 9.63 5.66 15.06
CA THR A 176 10.40 6.90 14.85
C THR A 176 10.85 7.52 16.17
N GLY A 177 9.94 7.64 17.15
CA GLY A 177 10.26 8.16 18.48
C GLY A 177 11.34 7.32 19.18
N TRP A 178 11.18 6.00 19.14
CA TRP A 178 12.20 5.09 19.67
C TRP A 178 13.57 5.28 19.00
N LEU A 179 13.64 5.33 17.67
CA LEU A 179 14.92 5.52 16.98
C LEU A 179 15.60 6.83 17.39
N ARG A 180 14.81 7.90 17.53
CA ARG A 180 15.32 9.20 17.99
C ARG A 180 15.81 9.15 19.43
N GLU A 181 15.12 8.45 20.32
CA GLU A 181 15.56 8.22 21.70
C GLU A 181 16.88 7.43 21.77
N GLU A 182 17.13 6.55 20.80
CA GLU A 182 18.40 5.82 20.64
C GLU A 182 19.48 6.62 19.88
N GLY A 183 19.22 7.90 19.60
CA GLY A 183 20.14 8.83 18.95
C GLY A 183 20.19 8.74 17.43
N TRP A 184 19.28 8.00 16.80
CA TRP A 184 19.20 7.88 15.34
C TRP A 184 18.10 8.77 14.77
N ASP A 185 18.47 9.63 13.82
CA ASP A 185 17.46 10.43 13.11
C ASP A 185 16.53 9.53 12.29
N ALA A 186 15.26 9.90 12.29
CA ALA A 186 14.20 9.15 11.65
C ALA A 186 12.98 10.03 11.33
N GLU A 187 12.24 9.63 10.30
CA GLU A 187 11.02 10.28 9.84
C GLU A 187 9.93 9.25 9.51
N ALA A 188 8.74 9.42 10.10
CA ALA A 188 7.59 8.57 9.85
C ALA A 188 6.89 8.94 8.53
N ALA A 189 6.63 7.94 7.69
CA ALA A 189 5.71 8.02 6.56
C ALA A 189 4.44 7.23 6.91
N THR A 190 3.39 7.94 7.33
CA THR A 190 2.24 7.35 8.03
C THR A 190 1.16 6.75 7.12
N GLY A 191 1.10 7.15 5.84
CA GLY A 191 0.00 6.84 4.91
C GLY A 191 -1.35 7.43 5.37
N PRO A 192 -2.40 7.55 4.51
CA PRO A 192 -2.45 7.20 3.09
C PRO A 192 -1.84 8.25 2.17
N MET A 193 -1.56 9.45 2.68
CA MET A 193 -1.07 10.55 1.86
C MET A 193 0.26 10.17 1.23
N ALA A 194 0.41 10.49 -0.05
CA ALA A 194 1.67 10.43 -0.77
C ALA A 194 2.62 11.49 -0.18
N GLY A 195 3.40 11.06 0.81
CA GLY A 195 4.51 11.82 1.37
C GLY A 195 5.73 11.72 0.47
N LYS A 196 6.89 11.42 1.05
CA LYS A 196 8.16 11.44 0.30
C LYS A 196 8.40 10.23 -0.60
N ILE A 197 7.80 9.07 -0.31
CA ILE A 197 8.20 7.78 -0.89
C ILE A 197 7.03 6.91 -1.35
N LEU A 198 7.29 6.00 -2.31
CA LEU A 198 6.44 4.85 -2.62
C LEU A 198 6.78 3.68 -1.68
N MET A 199 5.76 3.08 -1.06
CA MET A 199 5.94 2.01 -0.08
C MET A 199 5.92 0.59 -0.67
N ILE A 200 5.27 0.37 -1.82
CA ILE A 200 5.19 -0.98 -2.41
C ILE A 200 6.56 -1.52 -2.83
N PRO A 201 7.42 -0.78 -3.57
CA PRO A 201 8.73 -1.28 -3.95
C PRO A 201 9.62 -1.70 -2.76
N PRO A 202 9.83 -0.89 -1.70
CA PRO A 202 10.61 -1.33 -0.55
C PRO A 202 9.95 -2.52 0.17
N ALA A 203 8.62 -2.58 0.27
CA ALA A 203 7.93 -3.74 0.84
C ALA A 203 8.24 -5.05 0.09
N LEU A 204 8.30 -5.02 -1.25
CA LEU A 204 8.71 -6.17 -2.07
C LEU A 204 10.13 -6.63 -1.71
N GLU A 205 11.04 -5.70 -1.46
CA GLU A 205 12.42 -6.01 -1.08
C GLU A 205 12.52 -6.53 0.36
N CYS A 206 11.66 -6.03 1.25
CA CYS A 206 11.55 -6.48 2.63
C CYS A 206 10.78 -7.82 2.80
N GLY A 207 10.46 -8.51 1.71
CA GLY A 207 9.81 -9.81 1.76
C GLY A 207 8.34 -9.77 2.20
N PHE A 208 7.65 -8.63 2.06
CA PHE A 208 6.21 -8.55 2.37
C PHE A 208 5.35 -9.40 1.44
N GLY A 209 5.89 -9.84 0.31
CA GLY A 209 5.14 -10.61 -0.66
C GLY A 209 5.58 -10.31 -2.08
N GLU A 210 4.67 -10.58 -2.99
CA GLU A 210 4.85 -10.34 -4.42
C GLU A 210 3.70 -9.48 -4.95
N LEU A 211 3.94 -8.77 -6.06
CA LEU A 211 2.92 -7.91 -6.65
C LEU A 211 1.83 -8.77 -7.32
N GLY A 212 0.59 -8.62 -6.89
CA GLY A 212 -0.57 -9.27 -7.50
C GLY A 212 -1.08 -8.53 -8.73
N LYS A 213 -1.88 -9.23 -9.56
CA LYS A 213 -2.55 -8.67 -10.75
C LYS A 213 -3.34 -7.39 -10.48
N HIS A 214 -3.89 -7.24 -9.28
CA HIS A 214 -4.60 -6.04 -8.84
C HIS A 214 -3.69 -4.87 -8.43
N GLY A 215 -2.37 -4.94 -8.68
CA GLY A 215 -1.43 -3.86 -8.41
C GLY A 215 -1.12 -3.62 -6.92
N SER A 216 -1.43 -4.58 -6.05
CA SER A 216 -1.09 -4.53 -4.62
C SER A 216 -0.32 -5.79 -4.20
N LEU A 217 0.34 -5.73 -3.06
CA LEU A 217 1.10 -6.86 -2.52
C LEU A 217 0.18 -8.03 -2.15
N ILE A 218 0.68 -9.24 -2.32
CA ILE A 218 0.06 -10.47 -1.83
C ILE A 218 1.03 -11.14 -0.89
N ASN A 219 0.58 -11.33 0.35
CA ASN A 219 1.29 -11.94 1.43
C ASN A 219 0.61 -13.28 1.84
N PRO A 220 1.33 -14.38 2.08
CA PRO A 220 0.71 -15.64 2.51
C PRO A 220 0.14 -15.64 3.93
N GLU A 221 0.71 -14.83 4.83
CA GLU A 221 0.30 -14.71 6.23
C GLU A 221 -1.02 -13.93 6.38
N PHE A 222 -1.11 -12.76 5.74
CA PHE A 222 -2.22 -11.81 5.92
C PHE A 222 -2.94 -11.38 4.63
N GLY A 223 -2.63 -12.04 3.51
CA GLY A 223 -3.36 -11.91 2.24
C GLY A 223 -2.96 -10.70 1.42
N SER A 224 -3.87 -10.20 0.58
CA SER A 224 -3.63 -9.00 -0.25
C SER A 224 -4.27 -7.73 0.30
N SER A 225 -4.93 -7.85 1.45
CA SER A 225 -5.74 -6.81 2.06
C SER A 225 -5.04 -6.28 3.31
N PHE A 226 -4.05 -5.42 3.10
CA PHE A 226 -3.32 -4.76 4.18
C PHE A 226 -2.82 -3.39 3.74
N ARG A 227 -2.46 -2.55 4.71
CA ARG A 227 -1.85 -1.22 4.50
C ARG A 227 -0.37 -1.24 4.86
N LEU A 228 0.32 -0.22 4.38
CA LEU A 228 1.71 0.02 4.67
C LEU A 228 1.88 1.38 5.36
N SER A 229 2.83 1.43 6.28
CA SER A 229 3.54 2.67 6.63
C SER A 229 5.05 2.41 6.54
N ALA A 230 5.84 3.46 6.70
CA ALA A 230 7.28 3.34 6.71
C ALA A 230 7.93 4.31 7.71
N VAL A 231 9.20 4.05 8.00
CA VAL A 231 10.11 4.94 8.74
C VAL A 231 11.40 5.06 7.94
N LEU A 232 11.75 6.28 7.57
CA LEU A 232 13.04 6.60 6.95
C LEU A 232 14.05 6.85 8.07
N THR A 233 15.26 6.32 7.97
CA THR A 233 16.28 6.47 9.02
C THR A 233 17.69 6.23 8.51
N ASN A 234 18.69 6.70 9.26
CA ASN A 234 20.11 6.40 9.07
C ASN A 234 20.63 5.32 10.02
N ALA A 235 19.78 4.77 10.90
CA ALA A 235 20.14 3.66 11.78
C ALA A 235 20.65 2.45 10.98
N PRO A 236 21.69 1.74 11.46
CA PRO A 236 22.51 0.84 10.66
C PRO A 236 21.91 -0.57 10.53
N PHE A 237 20.64 -0.68 10.11
CA PHE A 237 19.93 -1.95 10.00
C PHE A 237 20.54 -2.92 8.97
N ALA A 238 20.50 -4.22 9.28
CA ALA A 238 20.72 -5.26 8.28
C ALA A 238 19.43 -5.45 7.45
N PRO A 239 19.53 -5.58 6.11
CA PRO A 239 18.35 -5.72 5.27
C PRO A 239 17.61 -7.04 5.52
N THR A 240 16.29 -6.97 5.51
CA THR A 240 15.39 -8.12 5.53
C THR A 240 15.47 -8.85 4.20
N GLN A 241 15.40 -10.19 4.24
CA GLN A 241 15.43 -10.99 3.02
C GLN A 241 14.11 -10.93 2.26
N LYS A 242 14.21 -10.78 0.94
CA LYS A 242 13.09 -10.94 0.02
C LYS A 242 12.54 -12.37 0.08
N ARG A 243 11.23 -12.50 -0.05
CA ARG A 243 10.52 -13.79 -0.06
C ARG A 243 9.76 -13.94 -1.37
N ALA A 244 9.66 -15.17 -1.88
CA ALA A 244 8.94 -15.51 -3.11
C ALA A 244 7.97 -16.66 -2.85
N PHE A 245 6.75 -16.55 -3.36
CA PHE A 245 5.64 -17.45 -3.07
C PHE A 245 4.93 -17.97 -4.33
N GLY A 246 5.41 -17.57 -5.52
CA GLY A 246 4.84 -17.96 -6.81
C GLY A 246 3.53 -17.23 -7.13
N VAL A 247 3.30 -16.06 -6.53
CA VAL A 247 2.10 -15.25 -6.76
C VAL A 247 1.98 -14.85 -8.21
N ASP A 248 3.09 -14.50 -8.87
CA ASP A 248 3.09 -14.06 -10.26
C ASP A 248 2.49 -15.14 -11.18
N ASP A 249 2.99 -16.38 -11.06
CA ASP A 249 2.50 -17.56 -11.77
C ASP A 249 1.03 -17.85 -11.48
N PHE A 250 0.58 -17.63 -10.23
CA PHE A 250 -0.82 -17.75 -9.86
C PHE A 250 -1.67 -16.68 -10.56
N CYS A 251 -1.20 -15.43 -10.56
CA CYS A 251 -1.89 -14.29 -11.15
C CYS A 251 -2.05 -14.41 -12.67
N THR A 252 -1.11 -15.03 -13.39
CA THR A 252 -1.28 -15.27 -14.84
C THR A 252 -2.53 -16.09 -15.18
N LYS A 253 -2.97 -16.98 -14.28
CA LYS A 253 -4.12 -17.89 -14.50
C LYS A 253 -5.39 -17.46 -13.78
N CYS A 254 -5.25 -16.73 -12.69
CA CYS A 254 -6.38 -16.26 -11.89
C CYS A 254 -7.05 -15.03 -12.53
N ARG A 255 -8.38 -15.01 -12.61
CA ARG A 255 -9.17 -13.89 -13.15
C ARG A 255 -10.12 -13.24 -12.14
N ILE A 256 -10.03 -13.61 -10.85
CA ILE A 256 -11.02 -13.19 -9.85
C ILE A 256 -11.09 -11.67 -9.68
N CYS A 257 -9.95 -10.99 -9.52
CA CYS A 257 -9.93 -9.52 -9.38
C CYS A 257 -10.31 -8.79 -10.69
N GLU A 258 -10.01 -9.38 -11.85
CA GLU A 258 -10.41 -8.88 -13.17
C GLU A 258 -11.94 -8.94 -13.35
N ASP A 259 -12.53 -10.09 -13.04
CA ASP A 259 -13.98 -10.32 -13.13
C ASP A 259 -14.75 -9.46 -12.11
N ALA A 260 -14.18 -9.25 -10.92
CA ALA A 260 -14.80 -8.47 -9.84
C ALA A 260 -14.67 -6.95 -10.03
N CYS A 261 -13.67 -6.44 -10.76
CA CYS A 261 -13.42 -5.01 -10.93
C CYS A 261 -14.53 -4.30 -11.72
N PRO A 262 -15.37 -3.44 -11.12
CA PRO A 262 -16.52 -2.85 -11.83
C PRO A 262 -16.14 -2.07 -13.10
N PRO A 263 -15.11 -1.19 -13.10
CA PRO A 263 -14.71 -0.45 -14.30
C PRO A 263 -13.80 -1.21 -15.26
N MET A 264 -13.52 -2.51 -15.02
CA MET A 264 -12.61 -3.32 -15.84
C MET A 264 -11.21 -2.68 -15.98
N ALA A 265 -10.67 -2.20 -14.86
CA ALA A 265 -9.36 -1.54 -14.79
C ALA A 265 -8.18 -2.53 -14.69
N ILE A 266 -8.44 -3.80 -14.41
CA ILE A 266 -7.41 -4.83 -14.20
C ILE A 266 -7.30 -5.68 -15.48
N ASN A 267 -6.09 -5.74 -16.05
CA ASN A 267 -5.83 -6.47 -17.31
C ASN A 267 -5.15 -7.83 -17.06
N PRO A 268 -5.28 -8.79 -18.01
CA PRO A 268 -4.62 -10.09 -17.91
C PRO A 268 -3.12 -10.03 -18.19
N ASP A 269 -2.62 -8.94 -18.76
CA ASP A 269 -1.21 -8.75 -19.14
C ASP A 269 -0.53 -7.69 -18.28
N LYS A 270 0.75 -7.93 -18.00
CA LYS A 270 1.63 -6.92 -17.40
C LYS A 270 1.86 -5.74 -18.35
N LYS A 271 2.23 -4.61 -17.78
CA LYS A 271 2.54 -3.37 -18.50
C LYS A 271 3.91 -2.87 -18.09
N THR A 272 4.60 -2.26 -19.03
CA THR A 272 5.81 -1.48 -18.73
C THR A 272 5.41 -0.17 -18.07
N VAL A 273 5.94 0.11 -16.88
CA VAL A 273 5.70 1.36 -16.15
C VAL A 273 7.03 1.84 -15.58
N ARG A 274 7.52 2.98 -16.07
CA ARG A 274 8.82 3.56 -15.67
C ARG A 274 9.97 2.55 -15.75
N GLY A 275 10.09 1.86 -16.87
CA GLY A 275 11.15 0.90 -17.15
C GLY A 275 10.98 -0.50 -16.56
N GLU A 276 9.92 -0.75 -15.79
CA GLU A 276 9.65 -2.05 -15.20
C GLU A 276 8.39 -2.71 -15.77
N GLU A 277 8.49 -3.97 -16.18
CA GLU A 277 7.31 -4.78 -16.52
C GLU A 277 6.64 -5.30 -15.25
N ARG A 278 5.37 -4.93 -15.03
CA ARG A 278 4.64 -5.30 -13.81
C ARG A 278 3.14 -5.39 -14.01
N TRP A 279 2.45 -6.03 -13.08
CA TRP A 279 1.00 -5.94 -12.97
C TRP A 279 0.59 -4.49 -12.73
N TYR A 280 -0.40 -4.02 -13.49
CA TYR A 280 -0.82 -2.62 -13.47
C TYR A 280 -2.33 -2.50 -13.55
N VAL A 281 -2.88 -1.64 -12.70
CA VAL A 281 -4.29 -1.23 -12.73
C VAL A 281 -4.39 0.05 -13.54
N ASP A 282 -5.24 0.05 -14.54
CA ASP A 282 -5.58 1.23 -15.33
C ASP A 282 -6.16 2.30 -14.40
N PHE A 283 -5.34 3.33 -14.12
CA PHE A 283 -5.66 4.37 -13.15
C PHE A 283 -6.90 5.14 -13.60
N ASP A 284 -6.97 5.52 -14.87
CA ASP A 284 -8.05 6.35 -15.42
C ASP A 284 -9.40 5.63 -15.39
N LYS A 285 -9.40 4.29 -15.45
CA LYS A 285 -10.61 3.48 -15.24
C LYS A 285 -10.93 3.24 -13.77
N CYS A 286 -9.92 3.09 -12.92
CA CYS A 286 -10.10 2.77 -11.50
C CYS A 286 -10.57 3.99 -10.69
N ILE A 287 -9.94 5.15 -10.91
CA ILE A 287 -10.13 6.34 -10.08
C ILE A 287 -11.58 6.84 -10.00
N PRO A 288 -12.42 6.79 -11.06
CA PRO A 288 -13.82 7.17 -10.98
C PRO A 288 -14.60 6.38 -9.93
N TYR A 289 -14.54 5.05 -10.06
CA TYR A 289 -15.24 4.14 -9.17
C TYR A 289 -14.69 4.22 -7.75
N PHE A 290 -13.36 4.35 -7.63
CA PHE A 290 -12.69 4.51 -6.35
C PHE A 290 -13.15 5.77 -5.61
N ALA A 291 -13.22 6.90 -6.32
CA ALA A 291 -13.57 8.19 -5.75
C ALA A 291 -15.04 8.23 -5.28
N GLU A 292 -15.93 7.62 -6.06
CA GLU A 292 -17.36 7.50 -5.77
C GLU A 292 -17.67 6.57 -4.58
N ASN A 293 -16.86 5.54 -4.37
CA ASN A 293 -17.18 4.44 -3.47
C ASN A 293 -16.20 4.33 -2.30
N SER A 294 -15.85 5.46 -1.67
CA SER A 294 -15.05 5.51 -0.43
C SER A 294 -13.75 4.68 -0.47
N GLY A 295 -13.13 4.59 -1.65
CA GLY A 295 -11.87 3.88 -1.86
C GLY A 295 -11.99 2.44 -2.37
N CYS A 296 -13.20 1.97 -2.71
CA CYS A 296 -13.47 0.66 -3.30
C CYS A 296 -12.87 -0.52 -2.52
N ALA A 297 -11.75 -1.12 -2.98
CA ALA A 297 -11.09 -2.30 -2.42
C ALA A 297 -11.66 -3.70 -2.79
N ILE A 298 -12.61 -3.80 -3.72
CA ILE A 298 -13.16 -5.10 -4.17
C ILE A 298 -12.05 -6.08 -4.60
N CYS A 299 -11.07 -5.62 -5.36
CA CYS A 299 -10.03 -6.48 -5.94
C CYS A 299 -9.13 -7.15 -4.89
N ILE A 300 -8.86 -6.47 -3.76
CA ILE A 300 -8.07 -7.01 -2.66
C ILE A 300 -8.92 -7.83 -1.69
N ALA A 301 -10.21 -7.51 -1.55
CA ALA A 301 -11.14 -8.27 -0.72
C ALA A 301 -11.48 -9.64 -1.35
N GLU A 302 -11.75 -9.69 -2.66
CA GLU A 302 -12.10 -10.91 -3.39
C GLU A 302 -10.89 -11.80 -3.71
N CYS A 303 -9.67 -11.27 -3.57
CA CYS A 303 -8.44 -12.03 -3.81
C CYS A 303 -8.44 -13.32 -2.97
N PRO A 304 -8.22 -14.51 -3.57
CA PRO A 304 -8.22 -15.77 -2.83
C PRO A 304 -7.22 -15.81 -1.66
N TRP A 305 -6.14 -15.04 -1.77
CA TRP A 305 -5.12 -14.90 -0.73
C TRP A 305 -5.62 -14.14 0.50
N SER A 306 -6.60 -13.25 0.34
CA SER A 306 -7.19 -12.49 1.45
C SER A 306 -8.18 -13.31 2.27
N ARG A 307 -8.60 -14.48 1.81
CA ARG A 307 -9.49 -15.36 2.57
C ARG A 307 -8.72 -15.98 3.73
N PRO A 308 -9.18 -15.82 4.99
CA PRO A 308 -8.49 -16.35 6.16
C PRO A 308 -8.17 -17.84 6.03
N GLY A 309 -6.92 -18.21 6.34
CA GLY A 309 -6.44 -19.59 6.30
C GLY A 309 -6.10 -20.15 4.91
N LEU A 310 -6.29 -19.40 3.82
CA LEU A 310 -5.96 -19.89 2.46
C LEU A 310 -4.54 -19.54 1.98
N GLY A 311 -3.95 -18.44 2.43
CA GLY A 311 -2.66 -17.93 1.92
C GLY A 311 -1.53 -18.96 1.97
N PHE A 312 -1.22 -19.51 3.15
CA PHE A 312 -0.21 -20.57 3.28
C PHE A 312 -0.51 -21.82 2.44
N ASN A 313 -1.78 -22.22 2.37
CA ASN A 313 -2.19 -23.37 1.56
C ASN A 313 -1.98 -23.14 0.06
N LEU A 314 -2.21 -21.90 -0.42
CA LEU A 314 -1.91 -21.50 -1.79
C LEU A 314 -0.41 -21.49 -2.05
N ALA A 315 0.39 -20.86 -1.17
CA ALA A 315 1.84 -20.84 -1.29
C ALA A 315 2.43 -22.27 -1.32
N ALA A 316 2.01 -23.16 -0.42
CA ALA A 316 2.48 -24.55 -0.41
C ALA A 316 2.10 -25.33 -1.68
N LYS A 317 0.90 -25.08 -2.25
CA LYS A 317 0.49 -25.69 -3.52
C LYS A 317 1.32 -25.19 -4.69
N LEU A 318 1.68 -23.91 -4.71
CA LEU A 318 2.50 -23.30 -5.74
C LEU A 318 3.94 -23.78 -5.66
N ALA A 319 4.53 -23.86 -4.46
CA ALA A 319 5.85 -24.45 -4.24
C ALA A 319 5.93 -25.89 -4.77
N LYS A 320 4.96 -26.75 -4.37
CA LYS A 320 4.88 -28.13 -4.88
C LYS A 320 4.73 -28.22 -6.41
N ARG A 321 4.11 -27.23 -7.05
CA ARG A 321 3.98 -27.18 -8.50
C ARG A 321 5.29 -26.75 -9.18
N ALA A 322 6.02 -25.83 -8.58
CA ALA A 322 7.32 -25.38 -9.07
C ALA A 322 8.35 -26.53 -9.03
N ASP A 323 8.34 -27.34 -7.96
CA ASP A 323 9.20 -28.52 -7.83
C ASP A 323 8.89 -29.63 -8.85
N ARG A 324 7.67 -29.62 -9.40
CA ARG A 324 7.19 -30.60 -10.40
C ARG A 324 7.46 -30.18 -11.84
N LYS A 325 8.40 -29.27 -12.11
CA LYS A 325 8.69 -28.83 -13.49
C LYS A 325 8.83 -30.05 -14.43
N PRO A 326 8.16 -30.02 -15.59
CA PRO A 326 8.01 -31.19 -16.46
C PRO A 326 9.36 -31.60 -17.06
N CYS A 327 9.59 -32.91 -17.19
CA CYS A 327 10.69 -33.47 -17.98
C CYS A 327 10.60 -33.03 -19.45
#